data_AF-A0A531LJW2-F1
#
_entry.id   AF-A0A531LJW2-F1
#
_cell.length_a   1.000
_cell.length_b   1.000
_cell.length_c   1.000
_cell.angle_alpha   90.00
_cell.angle_beta   90.00
_cell.angle_gamma   90.00
#
_symmetry.space_group_name_H-M   'P 1'
#
loop_
_entity.id
_entity.type
_entity.pdbx_description
1 polymer ?
#
loop_
_entity_poly.entity_id
_entity_poly.type
_entity_poly.pdbx_seq_one_letter_code
_entity_poly.pdbx_strand_id
1 'polypeptide(L)'
;YRGDRQGIADRLRLSLASARGRAVEDNEALLEAGGFSRLLAFAGKWKKPDFPLKGADLTRLGASPGPKLGATLKNLENEWIESGFALDRGALLKRAAEALEN
;
A
#
# COMPACT_ATOMS: atom_id res chain seq x y z
N TYR A 1 2.00 -1.76 1.69
CA TYR A 1 0.69 -1.63 2.36
C TYR A 1 0.19 -2.94 2.96
N ARG A 2 -0.01 -4.01 2.16
CA ARG A 2 -0.51 -5.32 2.66
C ARG A 2 0.55 -6.24 3.27
N GLY A 3 1.83 -6.00 2.96
CA GLY A 3 2.95 -6.80 3.49
C GLY A 3 3.57 -6.22 4.77
N ASP A 4 4.42 -7.02 5.40
CA ASP A 4 5.22 -6.60 6.55
C ASP A 4 6.41 -5.73 6.11
N ARG A 5 6.59 -4.60 6.81
CA ARG A 5 7.66 -3.63 6.53
C ARG A 5 9.03 -4.21 6.85
N GLN A 6 9.15 -5.00 7.91
CA GLN A 6 10.43 -5.58 8.33
C GLN A 6 10.91 -6.62 7.31
N GLY A 7 10.04 -7.53 6.87
CA GLY A 7 10.36 -8.50 5.83
C GLY A 7 10.83 -7.86 4.51
N ILE A 8 10.18 -6.76 4.08
CA ILE A 8 10.64 -6.00 2.91
C ILE A 8 12.03 -5.38 3.15
N ALA A 9 12.25 -4.79 4.32
CA ALA A 9 13.54 -4.19 4.67
C ALA A 9 14.67 -5.24 4.71
N ASP A 10 14.41 -6.44 5.24
CA ASP A 10 15.40 -7.51 5.30
C ASP A 10 15.77 -8.04 3.92
N ARG A 11 14.80 -8.19 3.02
CA ARG A 11 15.07 -8.51 1.61
C ARG A 11 15.91 -7.44 0.92
N LEU A 12 15.59 -6.16 1.14
CA LEU A 12 16.37 -5.05 0.58
C LEU A 12 17.80 -5.00 1.13
N ARG A 13 18.01 -5.28 2.42
CA ARG A 13 19.35 -5.40 3.02
C ARG A 13 20.15 -6.53 2.38
N LEU A 14 19.53 -7.70 2.19
CA LEU A 14 20.18 -8.84 1.55
C LEU A 14 20.57 -8.53 0.10
N SER A 15 19.64 -7.96 -0.69
CA SER A 15 19.91 -7.53 -2.07
C SER A 15 21.02 -6.47 -2.15
N LEU A 16 21.00 -5.48 -1.24
CA LEU A 16 22.04 -4.47 -1.15
C LEU A 16 23.41 -5.09 -0.82
N ALA A 17 23.49 -6.01 0.14
CA ALA A 17 24.73 -6.67 0.52
C ALA A 17 25.31 -7.49 -0.65
N SER A 18 24.45 -8.24 -1.35
CA SER A 18 24.82 -9.02 -2.54
C SER A 18 25.33 -8.12 -3.68
N ALA A 19 24.59 -7.06 -4.02
CA ALA A 19 24.99 -6.13 -5.08
C ALA A 19 26.32 -5.43 -4.76
N ARG A 20 26.54 -5.03 -3.51
CA ARG A 20 27.82 -4.45 -3.07
C ARG A 20 29.00 -5.40 -3.20
N GLY A 21 28.80 -6.69 -2.95
CA GLY A 21 29.83 -7.71 -3.14
C GLY A 21 30.29 -7.82 -4.60
N ARG A 22 29.35 -7.69 -5.56
CA ARG A 22 29.65 -7.73 -7.00
C ARG A 22 30.17 -6.41 -7.57
N ALA A 23 29.80 -5.28 -6.96
CA ALA A 23 30.09 -3.93 -7.46
C ALA A 23 31.59 -3.58 -7.57
N VAL A 24 32.48 -4.41 -7.03
CA VAL A 24 33.95 -4.22 -7.17
C VAL A 24 34.40 -4.37 -8.63
N GLU A 25 33.74 -5.22 -9.40
CA GLU A 25 34.13 -5.57 -10.77
C GLU A 25 33.00 -5.31 -11.80
N ASP A 26 31.81 -4.95 -11.32
CA ASP A 26 30.59 -4.82 -12.13
C ASP A 26 29.88 -3.48 -11.89
N ASN A 27 29.91 -2.61 -12.91
CA ASN A 27 29.27 -1.29 -12.88
C ASN A 27 27.74 -1.37 -12.79
N GLU A 28 27.11 -2.43 -13.33
CA GLU A 28 25.67 -2.62 -13.21
C GLU A 28 25.29 -2.96 -11.76
N ALA A 29 26.06 -3.84 -11.12
CA ALA A 29 25.90 -4.15 -9.70
C ALA A 29 26.10 -2.92 -8.80
N LEU A 30 26.98 -1.97 -9.18
CA LEU A 30 27.12 -0.70 -8.46
C LEU A 30 25.84 0.14 -8.54
N LEU A 31 25.20 0.22 -9.71
CA LEU A 31 23.93 0.92 -9.90
C LEU A 31 22.80 0.25 -9.10
N GLU A 32 22.72 -1.08 -9.12
CA GLU A 32 21.78 -1.87 -8.31
C GLU A 32 21.94 -1.57 -6.81
N ALA A 33 23.18 -1.59 -6.30
CA ALA A 33 23.47 -1.30 -4.90
C ALA A 33 22.98 0.11 -4.52
N GLY A 34 23.20 1.11 -5.38
CA GLY A 34 22.65 2.45 -5.20
C GLY A 34 21.12 2.47 -5.15
N GLY A 35 20.47 1.72 -6.05
CA GLY A 35 19.02 1.53 -6.09
C GLY A 35 18.47 0.92 -4.80
N PHE A 36 19.00 -0.23 -4.37
CA PHE A 36 18.58 -0.90 -3.14
C PHE A 36 18.82 -0.03 -1.90
N SER A 37 19.91 0.72 -1.84
CA SER A 37 20.17 1.65 -0.74
C SER A 37 19.09 2.74 -0.63
N ARG A 38 18.65 3.31 -1.77
CA ARG A 38 17.55 4.31 -1.79
C ARG A 38 16.22 3.69 -1.37
N LEU A 39 15.90 2.51 -1.89
CA LEU A 39 14.67 1.78 -1.52
C LEU A 39 14.64 1.40 -0.04
N LEU A 40 15.77 0.95 0.52
CA LEU A 40 15.88 0.63 1.94
C LEU A 40 15.67 1.87 2.81
N ALA A 41 16.26 3.01 2.44
CA ALA A 41 16.05 4.27 3.14
C ALA A 41 14.58 4.73 3.06
N PHE A 42 13.94 4.58 1.90
CA PHE A 42 12.51 4.87 1.74
C PHE A 42 11.64 3.94 2.60
N ALA A 43 11.86 2.62 2.55
CA ALA A 43 11.12 1.65 3.34
C ALA A 43 11.28 1.87 4.86
N GLY A 44 12.43 2.37 5.30
CA GLY A 44 12.67 2.75 6.69
C GLY A 44 11.82 3.93 7.16
N LYS A 45 11.52 4.89 6.27
CA LYS A 45 10.75 6.11 6.59
C LYS A 45 9.26 6.00 6.27
N TRP A 46 8.87 5.04 5.43
CA TRP A 46 7.49 4.85 5.01
C TRP A 46 6.60 4.51 6.21
N LYS A 47 5.51 5.26 6.35
CA LYS A 47 4.44 4.99 7.32
C LYS A 47 3.24 4.43 6.56
N LYS A 48 2.70 3.31 7.03
CA LYS A 48 1.48 2.73 6.46
C LYS A 48 0.34 3.74 6.65
N PRO A 49 -0.31 4.22 5.57
CA PRO A 49 -1.51 5.04 5.70
C PRO A 49 -2.65 4.21 6.31
N ASP A 50 -3.54 4.83 7.05
CA ASP A 50 -4.75 4.16 7.55
C ASP A 50 -5.91 4.37 6.57
N PHE A 51 -6.62 3.30 6.24
CA PHE A 51 -7.79 3.38 5.38
C PHE A 51 -8.87 4.23 6.06
N PRO A 52 -9.40 5.30 5.42
CA PRO A 52 -10.19 6.32 6.12
C PRO A 52 -11.66 5.97 6.30
N LEU A 53 -12.13 4.80 5.83
CA LEU A 53 -13.50 4.33 6.02
C LEU A 53 -13.60 3.16 6.99
N LYS A 54 -14.71 3.11 7.73
CA LYS A 54 -15.13 1.99 8.57
C LYS A 54 -16.47 1.45 8.08
N GLY A 55 -16.80 0.21 8.43
CA GLY A 55 -18.11 -0.37 8.07
C GLY A 55 -19.31 0.46 8.53
N ALA A 56 -19.20 1.14 9.68
CA ALA A 56 -20.23 2.05 10.19
C ALA A 56 -20.53 3.23 9.25
N ASP A 57 -19.56 3.65 8.43
CA ASP A 57 -19.75 4.71 7.45
C ASP A 57 -20.70 4.25 6.33
N LEU A 58 -20.56 3.00 5.87
CA LEU A 58 -21.43 2.40 4.86
C LEU A 58 -22.83 2.12 5.45
N THR A 59 -22.92 1.67 6.70
CA THR A 59 -24.22 1.48 7.37
C THR A 59 -25.00 2.79 7.48
N ARG A 60 -24.31 3.92 7.71
CA ARG A 60 -24.95 5.26 7.73
C ARG A 60 -25.48 5.68 6.35
N LEU A 61 -24.90 5.16 5.27
CA LEU A 61 -25.39 5.34 3.90
C LEU A 61 -26.55 4.39 3.55
N GLY A 62 -27.05 3.59 4.50
CA GLY A 62 -28.17 2.68 4.29
C GLY A 62 -27.77 1.25 3.93
N ALA A 63 -26.47 0.91 3.96
CA ALA A 63 -26.04 -0.46 3.70
C ALA A 63 -26.44 -1.41 4.84
N SER A 64 -27.14 -2.49 4.50
CA SER A 64 -27.43 -3.57 5.45
C SER A 64 -26.15 -4.31 5.87
N PRO A 65 -25.94 -4.59 7.17
CA PRO A 65 -24.83 -5.40 7.63
C PRO A 65 -24.84 -6.77 6.97
N GLY A 66 -23.71 -7.19 6.39
CA GLY A 66 -23.58 -8.50 5.76
C GLY A 66 -22.34 -8.64 4.87
N PRO A 67 -22.16 -9.81 4.22
CA PRO A 67 -21.00 -10.09 3.37
C PRO A 67 -20.81 -9.06 2.24
N LYS A 68 -21.91 -8.53 1.69
CA LYS A 68 -21.89 -7.49 0.65
C LYS A 68 -21.21 -6.21 1.14
N LEU A 69 -21.51 -5.76 2.36
CA LEU A 69 -20.90 -4.55 2.94
C LEU A 69 -19.37 -4.71 3.07
N GLY A 70 -18.91 -5.88 3.54
CA GLY A 70 -17.49 -6.19 3.62
C GLY A 70 -16.81 -6.23 2.25
N ALA A 71 -17.49 -6.77 1.22
CA ALA A 71 -16.98 -6.77 -0.15
C ALA A 71 -16.86 -5.35 -0.72
N THR A 72 -17.87 -4.49 -0.52
CA THR A 72 -17.82 -3.08 -0.94
C THR A 72 -16.68 -2.34 -0.23
N LEU A 73 -16.51 -2.54 1.08
CA LEU A 73 -15.43 -1.90 1.84
C LEU A 73 -14.04 -2.33 1.32
N LYS A 74 -13.88 -3.61 0.98
CA LYS A 74 -12.65 -4.15 0.40
C LYS A 74 -12.37 -3.57 -1.00
N ASN A 75 -13.40 -3.39 -1.81
CA ASN A 75 -13.26 -2.77 -3.14
C ASN A 75 -12.82 -1.31 -3.02
N LEU A 76 -13.44 -0.55 -2.13
CA LEU A 76 -13.04 0.84 -1.84
C LEU A 76 -11.60 0.93 -1.30
N GLU A 77 -11.17 -0.01 -0.46
CA GLU A 77 -9.78 -0.10 -0.01
C GLU A 77 -8.83 -0.39 -1.18
N ASN A 78 -9.22 -1.26 -2.13
CA ASN A 78 -8.43 -1.51 -3.34
C ASN A 78 -8.27 -0.24 -4.18
N GLU A 79 -9.36 0.47 -4.46
CA GLU A 79 -9.33 1.72 -5.24
C GLU A 79 -8.48 2.79 -4.56
N TRP A 80 -8.57 2.89 -3.23
CA TRP A 80 -7.72 3.78 -2.45
C TRP A 80 -6.24 3.41 -2.57
N ILE A 81 -5.89 2.13 -2.49
CA ILE A 81 -4.51 1.65 -2.69
C ILE A 81 -4.02 1.95 -4.12
N GLU A 82 -4.85 1.68 -5.13
CA GLU A 82 -4.53 1.90 -6.55
C GLU A 82 -4.32 3.38 -6.88
N SER A 83 -5.04 4.28 -6.19
CA SER A 83 -4.83 5.73 -6.29
C SER A 83 -3.52 6.23 -5.66
N GLY A 84 -2.72 5.34 -5.06
CA GLY A 84 -1.55 5.73 -4.27
C GLY A 84 -1.93 6.40 -2.95
N PHE A 85 -3.04 5.97 -2.34
CA PHE A 85 -3.59 6.49 -1.09
C PHE A 85 -4.10 7.94 -1.18
N ALA A 86 -4.41 8.42 -2.39
CA ALA A 86 -4.79 9.81 -2.64
C ALA A 86 -6.29 10.10 -2.38
N LEU A 87 -7.16 9.09 -2.47
CA LEU A 87 -8.59 9.28 -2.20
C LEU A 87 -8.83 9.57 -0.71
N ASP A 88 -9.44 10.71 -0.43
CA ASP A 88 -9.84 11.07 0.93
C ASP A 88 -11.16 10.38 1.33
N ARG A 89 -11.55 10.60 2.59
CA ARG A 89 -12.78 10.03 3.14
C ARG A 89 -14.03 10.46 2.35
N GLY A 90 -14.10 11.69 1.89
CA GLY A 90 -15.26 12.21 1.15
C GLY A 90 -15.40 11.58 -0.22
N ALA A 91 -14.29 11.47 -0.96
CA ALA A 91 -14.24 10.81 -2.25
C ALA A 91 -14.63 9.33 -2.14
N LEU A 92 -14.15 8.64 -1.11
CA LEU A 92 -14.49 7.23 -0.86
C LEU A 92 -15.95 7.05 -0.43
N LEU A 93 -16.53 7.98 0.35
CA LEU A 93 -17.95 7.95 0.69
C LEU A 93 -18.85 8.16 -0.53
N LYS A 94 -18.47 9.07 -1.43
CA LYS A 94 -19.21 9.29 -2.68
C LYS A 94 -19.22 8.02 -3.53
N ARG A 95 -18.05 7.39 -3.70
CA ARG A 95 -17.93 6.10 -4.39
C ARG A 95 -18.72 4.98 -3.69
N ALA A 96 -18.76 5.00 -2.35
CA ALA A 96 -19.55 4.04 -1.59
C ALA A 96 -21.06 4.21 -1.85
N ALA A 97 -21.56 5.45 -1.94
CA ALA A 97 -22.96 5.71 -2.28
C ALA A 97 -23.28 5.22 -3.70
N GLU A 98 -22.45 5.55 -4.68
CA GLU A 98 -22.58 5.08 -6.08
C GLU A 98 -22.58 3.54 -6.18
N ALA A 99 -21.78 2.86 -5.34
CA ALA A 99 -21.72 1.40 -5.30
C ALA A 99 -22.90 0.73 -4.56
N LEU A 100 -23.69 1.49 -3.78
CA LEU A 100 -24.87 0.99 -3.05
C LEU A 100 -26.18 1.23 -3.84
N GLU A 101 -26.17 2.16 -4.78
CA GLU A 101 -27.31 2.43 -5.68
C GLU A 101 -27.41 1.44 -6.85
N ASN A 102 -26.33 0.70 -7.14
CA ASN A 102 -26.26 -0.35 -8.17
C ASN A 102 -26.52 -1.75 -7.57
#